data_AF-A0A527TPI7-F1
#
_entry.id   AF-A0A527TPI7-F1
#
_cell.length_a   1.000
_cell.length_b   1.000
_cell.length_c   1.000
_cell.angle_alpha   90.00
_cell.angle_beta   90.00
_cell.angle_gamma   90.00
#
_symmetry.space_group_name_H-M   'P 1'
#
loop_
_entity.id
_entity.type
_entity.pdbx_description
1 polymer ?
#
loop_
_entity_poly.entity_id
_entity_poly.type
_entity_poly.pdbx_seq_one_letter_code
_entity_poly.pdbx_strand_id
1 'polypeptide(L)'
;MPLAEDLGRARTAADFAAVIALLETDLNDAIARKQELEQAEDRAIFGDGDLAEVRAALARTNAAIALIEKTIEAGGKRRAAAAQSEARADIVALGDEIKSKAASLGERWRIVHRLIEQLRQELFEADALNRAITTANGLFDAAGIADLKINLTTTRRAAMAAPRAAVPARLSRPAIQADKLLLSFLSPGGVLDPRPALGAPVNGVKSKFIPLPSERG
;
A
#
# COMPACT_ATOMS: atom_id res chain seq x y z
N MET A 1 0.65 -18.16 -44.35
CA MET A 1 1.06 -16.75 -44.19
C MET A 1 1.85 -16.67 -42.89
N PRO A 2 3.09 -16.16 -42.90
CA PRO A 2 3.98 -16.15 -41.72
C PRO A 2 3.33 -15.53 -40.47
N LEU A 3 2.60 -14.42 -40.63
CA LEU A 3 1.92 -13.72 -39.53
C LEU A 3 0.78 -14.52 -38.88
N ALA A 4 0.18 -15.48 -39.59
CA ALA A 4 -0.83 -16.37 -39.02
C ALA A 4 -0.21 -17.40 -38.05
N GLU A 5 1.05 -17.79 -38.29
CA GLU A 5 1.81 -18.65 -37.37
C GLU A 5 2.27 -17.86 -36.13
N ASP A 6 2.66 -16.60 -36.31
CA ASP A 6 3.04 -15.70 -35.21
C ASP A 6 1.85 -15.45 -34.25
N LEU A 7 0.64 -15.31 -34.79
CA LEU A 7 -0.62 -15.30 -34.02
C LEU A 7 -0.87 -16.60 -33.24
N GLY A 8 -0.41 -17.74 -33.75
CA GLY A 8 -0.47 -19.03 -33.05
C GLY A 8 0.55 -19.15 -31.91
N ARG A 9 1.63 -18.37 -31.97
CA ARG A 9 2.69 -18.33 -30.96
C ARG A 9 2.48 -17.25 -29.89
N ALA A 10 1.75 -16.19 -30.21
CA ALA A 10 1.38 -15.14 -29.24
C ALA A 10 0.70 -15.72 -28.00
N ARG A 11 1.06 -15.19 -26.82
CA ARG A 11 0.52 -15.65 -25.52
C ARG A 11 -0.08 -14.51 -24.71
N THR A 12 0.52 -13.32 -24.79
CA THR A 12 0.07 -12.15 -24.04
C THR A 12 -0.78 -11.21 -24.88
N ALA A 13 -1.55 -10.34 -24.23
CA ALA A 13 -2.27 -9.27 -24.90
C ALA A 13 -1.34 -8.35 -25.71
N ALA A 14 -0.11 -8.14 -25.23
CA ALA A 14 0.92 -7.37 -25.91
C ALA A 14 1.43 -8.10 -27.17
N ASP A 15 1.70 -9.41 -27.08
CA ASP A 15 2.12 -10.21 -28.23
C ASP A 15 1.05 -10.17 -29.34
N PHE A 16 -0.21 -10.36 -28.97
CA PHE A 16 -1.31 -10.27 -29.94
C PHE A 16 -1.43 -8.87 -30.55
N ALA A 17 -1.23 -7.80 -29.76
CA ALA A 17 -1.25 -6.44 -30.27
C ALA A 17 -0.15 -6.20 -31.31
N ALA A 18 1.06 -6.70 -31.06
CA ALA A 18 2.19 -6.56 -31.97
C ALA A 18 1.93 -7.28 -33.30
N VAL A 19 1.40 -8.52 -33.27
CA VAL A 19 1.10 -9.26 -34.50
C VAL A 19 -0.07 -8.64 -35.27
N ILE A 20 -1.10 -8.12 -34.57
CA ILE A 20 -2.21 -7.40 -35.22
C ILE A 20 -1.71 -6.15 -35.94
N ALA A 21 -0.82 -5.36 -35.33
CA ALA A 21 -0.27 -4.16 -35.96
C ALA A 21 0.50 -4.47 -37.26
N LEU A 22 1.20 -5.60 -37.32
CA LEU A 22 1.85 -6.07 -38.54
C LEU A 22 0.82 -6.46 -39.61
N LEU A 23 -0.25 -7.17 -39.22
CA LEU A 23 -1.34 -7.50 -40.15
C LEU A 23 -2.10 -6.28 -40.67
N GLU A 24 -2.26 -5.24 -39.85
CA GLU A 24 -2.84 -3.96 -40.29
C GLU A 24 -1.95 -3.26 -41.32
N THR A 25 -0.62 -3.41 -41.19
CA THR A 25 0.33 -2.93 -42.21
C THR A 25 0.17 -3.71 -43.52
N ASP A 26 0.18 -5.04 -43.46
CA ASP A 26 -0.04 -5.92 -44.63
C ASP A 26 -1.40 -5.65 -45.31
N LEU A 27 -2.44 -5.33 -44.52
CA LEU A 27 -3.75 -4.97 -45.04
C LEU A 27 -3.70 -3.67 -45.85
N ASN A 28 -3.03 -2.64 -45.33
CA ASN A 28 -2.88 -1.37 -46.03
C ASN A 28 -2.10 -1.55 -47.34
N ASP A 29 -1.04 -2.35 -47.33
CA ASP A 29 -0.26 -2.67 -48.53
C ASP A 29 -1.10 -3.43 -49.57
N ALA A 30 -1.94 -4.38 -49.14
CA ALA A 30 -2.85 -5.11 -50.01
C ALA A 30 -3.93 -4.20 -50.61
N ILE A 31 -4.46 -3.24 -49.84
CA ILE A 31 -5.43 -2.24 -50.30
C ILE A 31 -4.79 -1.31 -51.34
N ALA A 32 -3.56 -0.82 -51.09
CA ALA A 32 -2.83 0.00 -52.06
C ALA A 32 -2.61 -0.75 -53.38
N ARG A 33 -2.18 -2.02 -53.30
CA ARG A 33 -2.00 -2.88 -54.47
C ARG A 33 -3.30 -3.13 -55.23
N LYS A 34 -4.43 -3.24 -54.53
CA LYS A 34 -5.75 -3.35 -55.16
C LYS A 34 -6.06 -2.12 -56.01
N GLN A 35 -5.83 -0.92 -55.48
CA GLN A 35 -6.07 0.34 -56.21
C GLN A 35 -5.20 0.45 -57.47
N GLU A 36 -3.93 0.04 -57.37
CA GLU A 36 -3.03 -0.01 -58.53
C GLU A 36 -3.53 -0.97 -59.61
N LEU A 37 -4.04 -2.15 -59.20
CA LEU A 37 -4.60 -3.14 -60.10
C LEU A 37 -5.93 -2.71 -60.73
N GLU A 38 -6.77 -1.97 -60.00
CA GLU A 38 -8.00 -1.36 -60.54
C GLU A 38 -7.65 -0.35 -61.66
N GLN A 39 -6.64 0.50 -61.44
CA GLN A 39 -6.14 1.42 -62.48
C GLN A 39 -5.49 0.68 -63.67
N ALA A 40 -4.88 -0.48 -63.44
CA ALA A 40 -4.34 -1.31 -64.50
C ALA A 40 -5.45 -2.02 -65.30
N GLU A 41 -6.55 -2.40 -64.64
CA GLU A 41 -7.72 -2.99 -65.28
C GLU A 41 -8.34 -1.99 -66.25
N ASP A 42 -8.54 -0.76 -65.80
CA ASP A 42 -9.06 0.34 -66.63
C ASP A 42 -8.21 0.54 -67.89
N ARG A 43 -6.87 0.51 -67.77
CA ARG A 43 -5.95 0.62 -68.92
C ARG A 43 -6.03 -0.58 -69.85
N ALA A 44 -6.07 -1.79 -69.31
CA ALA A 44 -6.16 -3.02 -70.09
C ALA A 44 -7.48 -3.14 -70.89
N ILE A 45 -8.59 -2.56 -70.39
CA ILE A 45 -9.87 -2.48 -71.13
C ILE A 45 -9.72 -1.69 -72.43
N PHE A 46 -8.85 -0.67 -72.47
CA PHE A 46 -8.56 0.11 -73.67
C PHE A 46 -7.45 -0.49 -74.55
N GLY A 47 -7.03 -1.73 -74.27
CA GLY A 47 -6.07 -2.47 -75.08
C GLY A 47 -4.60 -2.35 -74.65
N ASP A 48 -4.31 -1.67 -73.55
CA ASP A 48 -2.96 -1.54 -72.98
C ASP A 48 -2.76 -2.56 -71.84
N GLY A 49 -2.60 -3.83 -72.18
CA GLY A 49 -2.25 -4.92 -71.25
C GLY A 49 -3.12 -6.18 -71.34
N ASP A 50 -2.85 -7.15 -70.45
CA ASP A 50 -3.62 -8.40 -70.33
C ASP A 50 -4.73 -8.26 -69.27
N LEU A 51 -5.95 -8.04 -69.75
CA LEU A 51 -7.14 -7.89 -68.90
C LEU A 51 -7.44 -9.14 -68.05
N ALA A 52 -7.16 -10.34 -68.58
CA ALA A 52 -7.44 -11.58 -67.86
C ALA A 52 -6.48 -11.76 -66.68
N GLU A 53 -5.20 -11.43 -66.89
CA GLU A 53 -4.19 -11.46 -65.83
C GLU A 53 -4.49 -10.45 -64.71
N VAL A 54 -4.85 -9.21 -65.08
CA VAL A 54 -5.20 -8.17 -64.09
C VAL A 54 -6.41 -8.57 -63.26
N ARG A 55 -7.47 -9.11 -63.88
CA ARG A 55 -8.65 -9.61 -63.16
C ARG A 55 -8.32 -10.77 -62.21
N ALA A 56 -7.45 -11.68 -62.64
CA ALA A 56 -6.98 -12.76 -61.78
C ALA A 56 -6.13 -12.24 -60.61
N ALA A 57 -5.32 -11.19 -60.82
CA ALA A 57 -4.59 -10.52 -59.75
C ALA A 57 -5.54 -9.81 -58.76
N LEU A 58 -6.56 -9.09 -59.24
CA LEU A 58 -7.58 -8.45 -58.39
C LEU A 58 -8.33 -9.47 -57.54
N ALA A 59 -8.76 -10.59 -58.12
CA ALA A 59 -9.43 -11.65 -57.38
C ALA A 59 -8.54 -12.21 -56.25
N ARG A 60 -7.24 -12.43 -56.53
CA ARG A 60 -6.26 -12.86 -55.53
C ARG A 60 -6.06 -11.81 -54.42
N THR A 61 -5.93 -10.54 -54.78
CA THR A 61 -5.78 -9.44 -53.80
C THR A 61 -7.02 -9.29 -52.92
N ASN A 62 -8.23 -9.34 -53.51
CA ASN A 62 -9.48 -9.30 -52.74
C ASN A 62 -9.59 -10.48 -51.76
N ALA A 63 -9.19 -11.69 -52.17
CA ALA A 63 -9.16 -12.85 -51.28
C ALA A 63 -8.13 -12.69 -50.16
N ALA A 64 -6.97 -12.10 -50.45
CA ALA A 64 -5.93 -11.81 -49.44
C ALA A 64 -6.41 -10.77 -48.42
N ILE A 65 -7.04 -9.68 -48.86
CA ILE A 65 -7.65 -8.65 -47.98
C ILE A 65 -8.64 -9.31 -47.03
N ALA A 66 -9.60 -10.07 -47.56
CA ALA A 66 -10.62 -10.75 -46.75
C ALA A 66 -10.01 -11.73 -45.74
N LEU A 67 -8.91 -12.40 -46.10
CA LEU A 67 -8.19 -13.29 -45.19
C LEU A 67 -7.48 -12.52 -44.08
N ILE A 68 -6.83 -11.40 -44.39
CA ILE A 68 -6.12 -10.55 -43.42
C ILE A 68 -7.12 -9.95 -42.43
N GLU A 69 -8.22 -9.36 -42.92
CA GLU A 69 -9.29 -8.79 -42.07
C GLU A 69 -9.84 -9.82 -41.09
N LYS A 70 -10.18 -11.02 -41.57
CA LYS A 70 -10.66 -12.11 -40.72
C LYS A 70 -9.62 -12.54 -39.68
N THR A 71 -8.34 -12.51 -40.05
CA THR A 71 -7.22 -12.86 -39.17
C THR A 71 -7.02 -11.79 -38.08
N ILE A 72 -7.12 -10.51 -38.43
CA ILE A 72 -7.12 -9.39 -37.47
C ILE A 72 -8.26 -9.53 -36.48
N GLU A 73 -9.49 -9.79 -36.95
CA GLU A 73 -10.66 -9.96 -36.08
C GLU A 73 -10.46 -11.11 -35.07
N ALA A 74 -9.99 -12.26 -35.56
CA ALA A 74 -9.68 -13.41 -34.71
C ALA A 74 -8.56 -13.10 -33.71
N GLY A 75 -7.52 -12.38 -34.13
CA GLY A 75 -6.45 -11.88 -33.27
C GLY A 75 -6.98 -10.95 -32.19
N GLY A 76 -7.85 -10.01 -32.53
CA GLY A 76 -8.47 -9.07 -31.59
C GLY A 76 -9.28 -9.78 -30.50
N LYS A 77 -10.04 -10.81 -30.86
CA LYS A 77 -10.77 -11.65 -29.88
C LYS A 77 -9.81 -12.36 -28.92
N ARG A 78 -8.72 -12.92 -29.42
CA ARG A 78 -7.70 -13.60 -28.58
C ARG A 78 -6.96 -12.61 -27.68
N ARG A 79 -6.61 -11.43 -28.21
CA ARG A 79 -6.02 -10.33 -27.44
C ARG A 79 -6.90 -9.92 -26.26
N ALA A 80 -8.20 -9.72 -26.50
CA ALA A 80 -9.13 -9.35 -25.44
C ALA A 80 -9.24 -10.43 -24.35
N ALA A 81 -9.26 -11.70 -24.75
CA ALA A 81 -9.26 -12.82 -23.80
C ALA A 81 -7.95 -12.90 -22.99
N ALA A 82 -6.79 -12.71 -23.63
CA ALA A 82 -5.50 -12.66 -22.96
C ALA A 82 -5.43 -11.52 -21.94
N ALA A 83 -5.85 -10.30 -22.33
CA ALA A 83 -5.89 -9.15 -21.44
C ALA A 83 -6.79 -9.38 -20.23
N GLN A 84 -7.96 -10.00 -20.42
CA GLN A 84 -8.84 -10.36 -19.32
C GLN A 84 -8.22 -11.40 -18.38
N SER A 85 -7.52 -12.39 -18.93
CA SER A 85 -6.84 -13.41 -18.13
C SER A 85 -5.68 -12.82 -17.31
N GLU A 86 -4.89 -11.94 -17.92
CA GLU A 86 -3.78 -11.23 -17.26
C GLU A 86 -4.30 -10.36 -16.12
N ALA A 87 -5.33 -9.54 -16.37
CA ALA A 87 -5.95 -8.71 -15.34
C ALA A 87 -6.50 -9.55 -14.17
N ARG A 88 -7.07 -10.73 -14.46
CA ARG A 88 -7.50 -11.67 -13.41
C ARG A 88 -6.32 -12.20 -12.61
N ALA A 89 -5.21 -12.56 -13.27
CA ALA A 89 -4.01 -13.03 -12.58
C ALA A 89 -3.43 -11.95 -11.66
N ASP A 90 -3.39 -10.70 -12.10
CA ASP A 90 -2.94 -9.57 -11.28
C ASP A 90 -3.82 -9.36 -10.04
N ILE A 91 -5.14 -9.45 -10.20
CA ILE A 91 -6.09 -9.36 -9.07
C ILE A 91 -5.88 -10.51 -8.07
N VAL A 92 -5.64 -11.73 -8.55
CA VAL A 92 -5.35 -12.89 -7.70
C VAL A 92 -4.05 -12.66 -6.92
N ALA A 93 -2.99 -12.21 -7.60
CA ALA A 93 -1.70 -11.91 -6.97
C ALA A 93 -1.85 -10.82 -5.88
N LEU A 94 -2.60 -9.76 -6.15
CA LEU A 94 -2.93 -8.74 -5.17
C LEU A 94 -3.71 -9.33 -3.98
N GLY A 95 -4.67 -10.21 -4.26
CA GLY A 95 -5.43 -10.91 -3.22
C GLY A 95 -4.54 -11.72 -2.27
N ASP A 96 -3.58 -12.46 -2.82
CA ASP A 96 -2.61 -13.25 -2.04
C ASP A 96 -1.68 -12.36 -1.22
N GLU A 97 -1.21 -11.23 -1.79
CA GLU A 97 -0.40 -10.25 -1.07
C GLU A 97 -1.17 -9.66 0.12
N ILE A 98 -2.41 -9.24 -0.09
CA ILE A 98 -3.27 -8.70 0.97
C ILE A 98 -3.58 -9.75 2.03
N LYS A 99 -3.79 -11.01 1.64
CA LYS A 99 -3.99 -12.13 2.57
C LYS A 99 -2.76 -12.34 3.47
N SER A 100 -1.55 -12.29 2.90
CA SER A 100 -0.29 -12.38 3.66
C SER A 100 -0.13 -11.21 4.65
N LYS A 101 -0.44 -9.98 4.21
CA LYS A 101 -0.46 -8.79 5.06
C LYS A 101 -1.49 -8.91 6.20
N ALA A 102 -2.68 -9.44 5.92
CA ALA A 102 -3.71 -9.67 6.92
C ALA A 102 -3.28 -10.71 7.97
N ALA A 103 -2.63 -11.81 7.56
CA ALA A 103 -2.08 -12.79 8.48
C ALA A 103 -1.01 -12.17 9.40
N SER A 104 -0.12 -11.35 8.83
CA SER A 104 0.90 -10.62 9.58
C SER A 104 0.28 -9.63 10.58
N LEU A 105 -0.77 -8.91 10.18
CA LEU A 105 -1.53 -8.03 11.06
C LEU A 105 -2.17 -8.80 12.22
N GLY A 106 -2.78 -9.96 11.94
CA GLY A 106 -3.36 -10.82 12.96
C GLY A 106 -2.32 -11.25 14.01
N GLU A 107 -1.11 -11.59 13.58
CA GLU A 107 -0.02 -11.93 14.50
C GLU A 107 0.42 -10.75 15.36
N ARG A 108 0.52 -9.55 14.78
CA ARG A 108 0.79 -8.33 15.55
C ARG A 108 -0.28 -8.09 16.62
N TRP A 109 -1.56 -8.32 16.31
CA TRP A 109 -2.63 -8.20 17.28
C TRP A 109 -2.57 -9.22 18.41
N ARG A 110 -2.20 -10.48 18.13
CA ARG A 110 -1.98 -11.49 19.18
C ARG A 110 -0.86 -11.07 20.13
N ILE A 111 0.23 -10.54 19.58
CA ILE A 111 1.34 -10.02 20.38
C ILE A 111 0.88 -8.85 21.24
N VAL A 112 0.16 -7.88 20.66
CA VAL A 112 -0.38 -6.73 21.41
C VAL A 112 -1.28 -7.18 22.55
N HIS A 113 -2.22 -8.11 22.29
CA HIS A 113 -3.08 -8.68 23.32
C HIS A 113 -2.27 -9.29 24.48
N ARG A 114 -1.29 -10.14 24.15
CA ARG A 114 -0.41 -10.77 25.16
C ARG A 114 0.34 -9.73 25.99
N LEU A 115 0.90 -8.70 25.36
CA LEU A 115 1.64 -7.64 26.03
C LEU A 115 0.74 -6.77 26.92
N ILE A 116 -0.50 -6.50 26.50
CA ILE A 116 -1.47 -5.76 27.31
C ILE A 116 -1.80 -6.54 28.58
N GLU A 117 -2.10 -7.85 28.46
CA GLU A 117 -2.42 -8.66 29.64
C GLU A 117 -1.23 -8.82 30.58
N GLN A 118 -0.01 -8.96 30.04
CA GLN A 118 1.21 -8.96 30.85
C GLN A 118 1.38 -7.62 31.57
N LEU A 119 1.23 -6.49 30.89
CA LEU A 119 1.30 -5.16 31.51
C LEU A 119 0.26 -5.01 32.62
N ARG A 120 -0.98 -5.46 32.40
CA ARG A 120 -2.04 -5.39 33.42
C ARG A 120 -1.66 -6.17 34.68
N GLN A 121 -1.13 -7.38 34.53
CA GLN A 121 -0.71 -8.21 35.66
C GLN A 121 0.42 -7.54 36.45
N GLU A 122 1.47 -7.06 35.78
CA GLU A 122 2.61 -6.37 36.41
C GLU A 122 2.16 -5.10 37.15
N LEU A 123 1.18 -4.36 36.60
CA LEU A 123 0.62 -3.19 37.27
C LEU A 123 -0.16 -3.55 38.53
N PHE A 124 -0.89 -4.66 38.54
CA PHE A 124 -1.60 -5.13 39.73
C PHE A 124 -0.63 -5.57 40.83
N GLU A 125 0.43 -6.29 40.47
CA GLU A 125 1.47 -6.70 41.42
C GLU A 125 2.25 -5.50 41.98
N ALA A 126 2.60 -4.55 41.11
CA ALA A 126 3.25 -3.31 41.53
C ALA A 126 2.37 -2.48 42.49
N ASP A 127 1.06 -2.40 42.25
CA ASP A 127 0.13 -1.73 43.17
C ASP A 127 0.07 -2.43 44.54
N ALA A 128 -0.02 -3.76 44.55
CA ALA A 128 -0.04 -4.54 45.79
C ALA A 128 1.24 -4.31 46.60
N LEU A 129 2.41 -4.33 45.95
CA LEU A 129 3.70 -4.03 46.58
C LEU A 129 3.76 -2.59 47.09
N ASN A 130 3.28 -1.63 46.30
CA ASN A 130 3.25 -0.22 46.67
C ASN A 130 2.43 0.00 47.96
N ARG A 131 1.25 -0.64 48.06
CA ARG A 131 0.41 -0.60 49.26
C ARG A 131 1.10 -1.24 50.46
N ALA A 132 1.75 -2.39 50.29
CA ALA A 132 2.49 -3.05 51.37
C ALA A 132 3.64 -2.17 51.91
N ILE A 133 4.43 -1.57 51.02
CA ILE A 133 5.55 -0.68 51.41
C ILE A 133 5.01 0.60 52.06
N THR A 134 3.90 1.15 51.56
CA THR A 134 3.25 2.32 52.17
C THR A 134 2.83 2.03 53.61
N THR A 135 2.21 0.87 53.86
CA THR A 135 1.86 0.43 55.21
C THR A 135 3.09 0.29 56.10
N ALA A 136 4.16 -0.35 55.62
CA ALA A 136 5.41 -0.49 56.37
C ALA A 136 6.05 0.86 56.70
N ASN A 137 6.12 1.79 55.74
CA ASN A 137 6.59 3.15 55.96
C ASN A 137 5.80 3.87 57.05
N GLY A 138 4.47 3.68 57.10
CA GLY A 138 3.63 4.24 58.16
C GLY A 138 3.95 3.67 59.55
N LEU A 139 4.28 2.38 59.64
CA LEU A 139 4.74 1.75 60.89
C LEU A 139 6.11 2.30 61.33
N PHE A 140 7.03 2.52 60.40
CA PHE A 140 8.32 3.15 60.69
C PHE A 140 8.16 4.59 61.18
N ASP A 141 7.23 5.35 60.58
CA ASP A 141 6.87 6.69 61.05
C ASP A 141 6.33 6.68 62.49
N ALA A 142 5.42 5.76 62.79
CA ALA A 142 4.86 5.61 64.14
C ALA A 142 5.91 5.20 65.19
N ALA A 143 6.92 4.44 64.80
CA ALA A 143 8.04 4.03 65.64
C ALA A 143 9.17 5.08 65.73
N GLY A 144 9.11 6.17 64.94
CA GLY A 144 10.16 7.19 64.88
C GLY A 144 11.45 6.75 64.17
N ILE A 145 11.40 5.69 63.35
CA ILE A 145 12.58 5.09 62.69
C ILE A 145 12.58 5.50 61.21
N ALA A 146 13.00 6.73 60.92
CA ALA A 146 12.96 7.28 59.56
C ALA A 146 13.93 6.60 58.57
N ASP A 147 15.04 6.05 59.05
CA ASP A 147 16.12 5.51 58.21
C ASP A 147 15.74 4.25 57.43
N LEU A 148 14.68 3.55 57.86
CA LEU A 148 14.18 2.33 57.19
C LEU A 148 13.16 2.63 56.09
N LYS A 149 12.78 3.90 55.88
CA LYS A 149 11.75 4.27 54.92
C LYS A 149 12.23 4.12 53.47
N ILE A 150 11.36 3.53 52.66
CA ILE A 150 11.60 3.41 51.22
C ILE A 150 10.92 4.56 50.47
N ASN A 151 11.71 5.28 49.66
CA ASN A 151 11.19 6.32 48.77
C ASN A 151 10.71 5.71 47.45
N LEU A 152 9.41 5.41 47.39
CA LEU A 152 8.73 4.83 46.24
C LEU A 152 8.87 5.65 44.95
N THR A 153 8.90 6.99 45.05
CA THR A 153 9.07 7.88 43.88
C THR A 153 10.46 7.75 43.27
N THR A 154 11.50 7.65 44.11
CA THR A 154 12.88 7.48 43.64
C THR A 154 13.05 6.11 42.99
N THR A 155 12.53 5.05 43.60
CA THR A 155 12.55 3.68 43.05
C THR A 155 11.90 3.63 41.67
N ARG A 156 10.70 4.20 41.52
CA ARG A 156 9.99 4.25 40.23
C ARG A 156 10.80 5.01 39.17
N ARG A 157 11.35 6.17 39.52
CA ARG A 157 12.12 7.00 38.57
C ARG A 157 13.33 6.24 38.04
N ALA A 158 14.08 5.58 38.92
CA ALA A 158 15.23 4.78 38.54
C ALA A 158 14.83 3.64 37.59
N ALA A 159 13.74 2.93 37.89
CA ALA A 159 13.25 1.84 37.05
C ALA A 159 12.79 2.30 35.65
N MET A 160 12.28 3.53 35.52
CA MET A 160 11.72 4.06 34.26
C MET A 160 12.72 4.89 33.43
N ALA A 161 13.98 4.96 33.84
CA ALA A 161 14.99 5.85 33.24
C ALA A 161 15.59 5.35 31.89
N ALA A 162 14.96 4.36 31.25
CA ALA A 162 15.48 3.75 30.03
C ALA A 162 15.27 4.61 28.77
N PRO A 163 16.14 4.48 27.74
CA PRO A 163 15.95 5.11 26.44
C PRO A 163 14.62 4.71 25.79
N ARG A 164 13.96 5.67 25.15
CA ARG A 164 12.67 5.46 24.47
C ARG A 164 12.89 5.13 23.00
N ALA A 165 12.02 4.28 22.45
CA ALA A 165 11.97 4.04 21.02
C ALA A 165 11.56 5.32 20.27
N ALA A 166 12.09 5.51 19.06
CA ALA A 166 11.71 6.62 18.21
C ALA A 166 10.28 6.45 17.68
N VAL A 167 9.52 7.55 17.63
CA VAL A 167 8.15 7.54 17.09
C VAL A 167 8.23 7.33 15.57
N PRO A 168 7.48 6.36 15.01
CA PRO A 168 7.41 6.16 13.56
C PRO A 168 6.88 7.40 12.82
N ALA A 169 7.42 7.65 11.62
CA ALA A 169 7.13 8.88 10.86
C ALA A 169 5.66 9.05 10.44
N ARG A 170 4.89 7.96 10.35
CA ARG A 170 3.48 7.99 9.94
C ARG A 170 2.65 7.06 10.80
N LEU A 171 1.89 7.66 11.73
CA LEU A 171 0.91 6.97 12.54
C LEU A 171 -0.49 7.51 12.24
N SER A 172 -1.49 6.64 12.34
CA SER A 172 -2.88 7.07 12.31
C SER A 172 -3.22 7.86 13.58
N ARG A 173 -4.26 8.71 13.53
CA ARG A 173 -4.71 9.47 14.72
C ARG A 173 -4.99 8.57 15.93
N PRO A 174 -5.69 7.42 15.79
CA PRO A 174 -5.90 6.51 16.92
C PRO A 174 -4.59 5.93 17.47
N ALA A 175 -3.64 5.57 16.60
CA ALA A 175 -2.35 5.05 17.04
C ALA A 175 -1.54 6.09 17.82
N ILE A 176 -1.60 7.37 17.43
CA ILE A 176 -0.99 8.47 18.16
C ILE A 176 -1.61 8.63 19.56
N GLN A 177 -2.93 8.49 19.68
CA GLN A 177 -3.61 8.59 20.98
C GLN A 177 -3.22 7.42 21.90
N ALA A 178 -3.18 6.20 21.37
CA ALA A 178 -2.73 5.03 22.12
C ALA A 178 -1.27 5.17 22.57
N ASP A 179 -0.38 5.64 21.70
CA ASP A 179 1.02 5.90 22.03
C ASP A 179 1.17 6.93 23.16
N LYS A 180 0.46 8.06 23.08
CA LYS A 180 0.44 9.07 24.16
C LYS A 180 -0.03 8.48 25.49
N LEU A 181 -1.06 7.63 25.47
CA LEU A 181 -1.54 6.97 26.68
C LEU A 181 -0.47 6.03 27.25
N LEU A 182 0.18 5.20 26.42
CA LEU A 182 1.25 4.30 26.86
C LEU A 182 2.45 5.07 27.43
N LEU A 183 2.86 6.16 26.78
CA LEU A 183 3.94 7.03 27.26
C LEU A 183 3.60 7.74 28.57
N SER A 184 2.32 7.94 28.88
CA SER A 184 1.89 8.52 30.16
C SER A 184 2.20 7.60 31.36
N PHE A 185 2.27 6.27 31.16
CA PHE A 185 2.68 5.34 32.21
C PHE A 185 4.16 5.51 32.60
N LEU A 186 4.99 6.02 31.68
CA LEU A 186 6.43 6.19 31.85
C LEU A 186 6.84 7.60 32.28
N SER A 187 5.91 8.56 32.27
CA SER A 187 6.23 9.98 32.44
C SER A 187 5.94 10.47 33.88
N PRO A 188 6.78 11.36 34.44
CA PRO A 188 6.49 12.01 35.71
C PRO A 188 5.15 12.77 35.66
N GLY A 189 4.34 12.59 36.69
CA GLY A 189 2.97 13.10 36.78
C GLY A 189 1.97 12.57 35.74
N GLY A 190 2.25 11.39 35.17
CA GLY A 190 1.31 10.65 34.34
C GLY A 190 0.35 9.77 35.16
N VAL A 191 -0.38 8.87 34.49
CA VAL A 191 -1.51 8.10 35.08
C VAL A 191 -1.16 7.37 36.38
N LEU A 192 0.10 6.96 36.55
CA LEU A 192 0.55 6.20 37.73
C LEU A 192 1.52 6.99 38.63
N ASP A 193 1.79 8.27 38.35
CA ASP A 193 2.59 9.12 39.22
C ASP A 193 1.65 10.16 39.87
N PRO A 194 1.48 10.17 41.20
CA PRO A 194 0.56 11.05 41.89
C PRO A 194 0.95 12.54 41.82
N ARG A 195 2.14 12.85 41.28
CA ARG A 195 2.57 14.24 41.10
C ARG A 195 1.75 14.93 39.99
N PRO A 196 1.46 16.22 40.11
CA PRO A 196 0.90 16.97 38.99
C PRO A 196 1.85 16.93 37.79
N ALA A 197 1.29 16.86 36.58
CA ALA A 197 2.07 16.97 35.35
C ALA A 197 2.92 18.26 35.37
N LEU A 198 4.13 18.20 34.80
CA LEU A 198 4.99 19.38 34.67
C LEU A 198 4.22 20.49 33.91
N GLY A 199 3.91 21.59 34.62
CA GLY A 199 3.12 22.73 34.10
C GLY A 199 1.62 22.69 34.42
N ALA A 200 1.13 21.68 35.15
CA ALA A 200 -0.25 21.69 35.64
C ALA A 200 -0.45 22.85 36.63
N PRO A 201 -1.59 23.57 36.57
CA PRO A 201 -1.87 24.66 37.49
C PRO A 201 -1.90 24.12 38.92
N VAL A 202 -0.93 24.56 39.74
CA VAL A 202 -0.94 24.33 41.18
C VAL A 202 -2.07 25.16 41.78
N ASN A 203 -3.05 24.49 42.40
CA ASN A 203 -4.12 25.16 43.13
C ASN A 203 -3.50 26.15 44.13
N GLY A 204 -3.71 27.45 43.88
CA GLY A 204 -3.18 28.54 44.69
C GLY A 204 -2.23 29.50 43.97
N VAL A 205 -1.67 29.14 42.81
CA VAL A 205 -0.83 30.06 42.02
C VAL A 205 -1.53 30.42 40.71
N LYS A 206 -2.23 31.56 40.70
CA LYS A 206 -2.61 32.23 39.45
C LYS A 206 -1.31 32.69 38.78
N SER A 207 -0.83 31.97 37.77
CA SER A 207 0.30 32.45 36.97
C SER A 207 -0.11 33.76 36.29
N LYS A 208 0.41 34.88 36.80
CA LYS A 208 0.38 36.15 36.09
C LYS A 208 1.33 36.03 34.92
N PHE A 209 0.84 35.57 33.78
CA PHE A 209 1.49 35.85 32.52
C PHE A 209 1.25 37.33 32.21
N ILE A 210 2.27 38.18 32.42
CA ILE A 210 2.27 39.56 31.94
C ILE A 210 2.98 39.53 30.59
N PRO A 211 2.31 39.79 29.46
CA PRO A 211 3.00 40.05 28.20
C PRO A 211 3.67 41.42 28.31
N LEU A 212 4.98 41.47 28.07
CA LEU A 212 5.68 42.72 27.80
C LEU A 212 5.08 43.36 26.54
N PRO A 213 4.66 44.63 26.56
CA PRO A 213 4.27 45.32 25.34
C PRO A 213 5.52 45.51 24.48
N SER A 214 5.46 45.06 23.22
CA SER A 214 6.48 45.39 22.24
C SER A 214 6.39 46.88 21.93
N GLU A 215 7.38 47.67 22.35
CA GLU A 215 7.61 48.98 21.77
C GLU A 215 8.19 48.78 20.37
N ARG A 216 7.44 49.25 19.37
CA ARG A 216 7.97 49.54 18.05
C ARG A 216 8.78 50.83 18.16
N GLY A 217 10.07 50.73 17.86
CA GLY A 217 10.94 51.82 17.42
C GLY A 217 11.60 51.39 16.13
#